data_AF-A0A4C1XCX2-F1
#
_entry.id   AF-A0A4C1XCX2-F1
#
_cell.length_a   1.000
_cell.length_b   1.000
_cell.length_c   1.000
_cell.angle_alpha   90.00
_cell.angle_beta   90.00
_cell.angle_gamma   90.00
#
_symmetry.space_group_name_H-M   'P 1'
#
loop_
_entity.id
_entity.type
_entity.pdbx_description
1 polymer ?
#
loop_
_entity_poly.entity_id
_entity_poly.type
_entity_poly.pdbx_seq_one_letter_code
_entity_poly.pdbx_strand_id
1 'polypeptide(L)'
;MRNTRECVHDIAGFPGVVGCIDCTHIKIKNPGGSQAEVFKNRKRWFSLNIQAVGGPNLQLFDIVARWPGSSHDNFIYNSSSVKQRMLSREIEGLLLGDNGFALSPTLMTPFMSPSGSAQEIYNNAHIKTRNTIERAFGIWKRRFPCLQLGLNIKKETAVAVICACAALHNTALQYDDIQFEPDASAPAPLGLQRGAQSFHNPFYGRKLSSKSPYTRDPNHAFEGRRPPAGLELHYGPEVHLHSNERAHYVTRVLI
;
A
#
# COMPACT_ATOMS: atom_id res chain seq x y z
N MET A 1 13.35 6.52 16.17
CA MET A 1 12.71 5.68 15.13
C MET A 1 13.81 4.94 14.40
N ARG A 2 13.71 3.62 14.19
CA ARG A 2 14.67 2.88 13.34
C ARG A 2 14.58 3.39 11.91
N ASN A 3 15.70 3.36 11.19
CA ASN A 3 15.75 3.78 9.79
C ASN A 3 14.86 2.84 8.94
N THR A 4 13.98 3.40 8.10
CA THR A 4 13.12 2.61 7.20
C THR A 4 13.92 1.57 6.40
N ARG A 5 15.12 1.93 5.92
CA ARG A 5 15.97 1.00 5.16
C ARG A 5 16.44 -0.18 6.00
N GLU A 6 16.77 0.04 7.27
CA GLU A 6 17.15 -1.03 8.20
C GLU A 6 15.97 -1.96 8.45
N CYS A 7 14.80 -1.40 8.75
CA CYS A 7 13.59 -2.19 8.97
C CYS A 7 13.18 -3.01 7.75
N VAL A 8 13.32 -2.48 6.53
CA VAL A 8 13.06 -3.24 5.31
C VAL A 8 14.12 -4.32 5.10
N HIS A 9 15.39 -3.99 5.32
CA HIS A 9 16.49 -4.95 5.24
C HIS A 9 16.30 -6.12 6.21
N ASP A 10 15.81 -5.87 7.43
CA ASP A 10 15.57 -6.91 8.44
C ASP A 10 14.51 -7.95 8.03
N ILE A 11 13.67 -7.67 7.03
CA ILE A 11 12.63 -8.61 6.57
C ILE A 11 13.24 -9.80 5.83
N ALA A 12 14.17 -9.53 4.90
CA ALA A 12 14.72 -10.57 4.03
C ALA A 12 16.14 -10.28 3.50
N GLY A 13 16.85 -9.31 4.06
CA GLY A 13 18.22 -8.94 3.69
C GLY A 13 18.32 -8.16 2.37
N PHE A 14 17.25 -7.51 1.92
CA PHE A 14 17.25 -6.80 0.63
C PHE A 14 17.84 -5.38 0.80
N PRO A 15 19.03 -5.08 0.23
CA PRO A 15 19.72 -3.82 0.49
C PRO A 15 19.10 -2.63 -0.25
N GLY A 16 19.16 -1.44 0.37
CA GLY A 16 18.83 -0.18 -0.29
C GLY A 16 17.34 0.06 -0.59
N VAL A 17 16.45 -0.82 -0.14
CA VAL A 17 15.00 -0.69 -0.35
C VAL A 17 14.42 0.32 0.64
N VAL A 18 13.61 1.25 0.13
CA VAL A 18 12.92 2.28 0.93
C VAL A 18 11.41 2.06 1.05
N GLY A 19 10.86 1.10 0.30
CA GLY A 19 9.46 0.73 0.40
C GLY A 19 9.06 -0.28 -0.68
N CYS A 20 7.85 -0.80 -0.55
CA CYS A 20 7.25 -1.69 -1.53
C CYS A 20 6.07 -0.99 -2.19
N ILE A 21 6.00 -1.04 -3.52
CA ILE A 21 4.96 -0.38 -4.31
C ILE A 21 4.01 -1.42 -4.86
N ASP A 22 2.72 -1.11 -4.79
CA ASP A 22 1.68 -1.92 -5.41
C ASP A 22 0.45 -1.09 -5.74
N CYS A 23 -0.43 -1.65 -6.56
CA CYS A 23 -1.70 -1.05 -6.91
C CYS A 23 -2.88 -1.84 -6.34
N THR A 24 -3.95 -1.14 -5.97
CA THR A 24 -5.17 -1.77 -5.49
C THR A 24 -6.41 -1.06 -6.01
N HIS A 25 -7.42 -1.85 -6.40
CA HIS A 25 -8.68 -1.28 -6.86
C HIS A 25 -9.63 -1.00 -5.68
N ILE A 26 -10.24 0.19 -5.69
CA ILE A 26 -11.35 0.56 -4.81
C ILE A 26 -12.59 0.76 -5.66
N LYS A 27 -13.65 0.02 -5.33
CA LYS A 27 -14.91 0.05 -6.07
C LYS A 27 -15.59 1.41 -5.88
N ILE A 28 -16.08 1.99 -6.98
CA ILE A 28 -16.84 3.24 -6.96
C ILE A 28 -18.20 3.05 -7.63
N LYS A 29 -19.12 3.98 -7.37
CA LYS A 29 -20.33 4.15 -8.18
C LYS A 29 -19.94 4.37 -9.65
N ASN A 30 -20.76 3.89 -10.58
CA ASN A 30 -20.63 4.26 -11.99
C ASN A 30 -20.57 5.80 -12.10
N PRO A 31 -19.45 6.37 -12.59
CA PRO A 31 -19.29 7.82 -12.64
C PRO A 31 -20.20 8.48 -13.69
N GLY A 32 -20.79 7.71 -14.61
CA GLY A 32 -21.64 8.21 -15.68
C GLY A 32 -20.86 8.97 -16.76
N GLY A 33 -21.59 9.43 -17.78
CA GLY A 33 -21.01 10.16 -18.91
C GLY A 33 -20.27 9.27 -19.93
N SER A 34 -19.79 9.89 -21.01
CA SER A 34 -19.11 9.21 -22.12
C SER A 34 -17.83 8.49 -21.74
N GLN A 35 -17.22 8.87 -20.61
CA GLN A 35 -15.96 8.30 -20.11
C GLN A 35 -16.16 7.28 -18.98
N ALA A 36 -17.38 6.82 -18.71
CA ALA A 36 -17.62 5.85 -17.63
C ALA A 36 -16.83 4.54 -17.81
N GLU A 37 -16.67 4.09 -19.05
CA GLU A 37 -16.03 2.80 -19.37
C GLU A 37 -14.55 2.74 -18.97
N VAL A 38 -13.81 3.86 -18.97
CA VAL A 38 -12.40 3.85 -18.54
C VAL A 38 -12.25 3.54 -17.05
N PHE A 39 -13.31 3.65 -16.26
CA PHE A 39 -13.29 3.27 -14.85
C PHE A 39 -13.52 1.77 -14.64
N LYS A 40 -13.90 1.00 -15.66
CA LYS A 40 -13.99 -0.46 -15.54
C LYS A 40 -12.59 -1.07 -15.53
N ASN A 41 -12.34 -1.89 -14.53
CA ASN A 41 -11.12 -2.70 -14.48
C ASN A 41 -11.25 -3.99 -15.29
N ARG A 42 -10.19 -4.80 -15.28
CA ARG A 42 -10.13 -6.11 -15.98
C ARG A 42 -11.22 -7.08 -15.52
N LYS A 43 -11.73 -6.92 -14.29
CA LYS A 43 -12.83 -7.71 -13.71
C LYS A 43 -14.22 -7.10 -13.99
N ARG A 44 -14.31 -6.11 -14.89
CA ARG A 44 -15.55 -5.49 -15.43
C ARG A 44 -16.40 -4.73 -14.40
N TRP A 45 -15.82 -4.26 -13.29
CA TRP A 45 -16.51 -3.35 -12.36
C TRP A 45 -15.82 -1.99 -12.25
N PHE A 46 -16.60 -0.95 -11.92
CA PHE A 46 -16.13 0.44 -11.82
C PHE A 46 -15.24 0.64 -10.59
N SER A 47 -14.05 1.17 -10.81
CA SER A 47 -13.05 1.36 -9.77
C SER A 47 -12.15 2.55 -10.03
N LEU A 48 -11.51 3.02 -8.95
CA LEU A 48 -10.26 3.75 -9.02
C LEU A 48 -9.12 2.76 -8.80
N ASN A 49 -8.06 2.85 -9.61
CA ASN A 49 -6.82 2.11 -9.38
C ASN A 49 -5.90 2.98 -8.52
N ILE A 50 -5.57 2.50 -7.33
CA ILE A 50 -4.84 3.24 -6.30
C ILE A 50 -3.44 2.67 -6.19
N GLN A 51 -2.43 3.44 -6.58
CA GLN A 51 -1.05 3.09 -6.23
C GLN A 51 -0.76 3.51 -4.79
N ALA A 52 -0.02 2.70 -4.06
CA ALA A 52 0.59 3.12 -2.81
C ALA A 52 2.01 2.59 -2.66
N VAL A 53 2.81 3.31 -1.86
CA VAL A 53 4.11 2.85 -1.37
C VAL A 53 3.97 2.51 0.10
N GLY A 54 4.32 1.27 0.45
CA GLY A 54 4.23 0.71 1.80
C GLY A 54 5.58 0.69 2.49
N GLY A 55 5.56 0.97 3.79
CA GLY A 55 6.69 0.82 4.69
C GLY A 55 6.75 -0.57 5.35
N PRO A 56 7.88 -0.86 6.03
CA PRO A 56 8.07 -2.14 6.72
C PRO A 56 7.08 -2.37 7.86
N ASN A 57 6.57 -1.29 8.47
CA ASN A 57 5.59 -1.35 9.56
C ASN A 57 4.15 -1.12 9.07
N LEU A 58 3.84 -1.50 7.83
CA LEU A 58 2.50 -1.43 7.22
C LEU A 58 1.95 0.00 7.03
N GLN A 59 2.83 1.00 7.14
CA GLN A 59 2.54 2.40 6.86
C GLN A 59 2.37 2.61 5.35
N LEU A 60 1.59 3.62 4.96
CA LEU A 60 1.47 4.07 3.57
C LEU A 60 2.25 5.39 3.40
N PHE A 61 3.43 5.33 2.79
CA PHE A 61 4.31 6.49 2.59
C PHE A 61 3.87 7.42 1.45
N ASP A 62 3.23 6.87 0.42
CA ASP A 62 2.72 7.61 -0.72
C ASP A 62 1.45 6.95 -1.24
N ILE A 63 0.52 7.75 -1.75
CA ILE A 63 -0.71 7.26 -2.40
C ILE A 63 -1.01 8.08 -3.67
N VAL A 64 -1.49 7.39 -4.70
CA VAL A 64 -2.02 8.01 -5.92
C VAL A 64 -3.42 7.47 -6.18
N ALA A 65 -4.44 8.27 -5.90
CA ALA A 65 -5.85 7.85 -5.93
C ALA A 65 -6.66 8.34 -7.14
N ARG A 66 -6.00 8.87 -8.18
CA ARG A 66 -6.65 9.60 -9.27
C ARG A 66 -6.89 8.80 -10.56
N TRP A 67 -6.46 7.55 -10.62
CA TRP A 67 -6.45 6.79 -11.88
C TRP A 67 -7.71 5.95 -12.06
N PRO A 68 -8.31 5.96 -13.27
CA PRO A 68 -9.42 5.06 -13.60
C PRO A 68 -9.01 3.58 -13.50
N GLY A 69 -9.99 2.71 -13.24
CA GLY A 69 -9.81 1.28 -13.11
C GLY A 69 -9.18 0.56 -14.32
N SER A 70 -9.20 1.14 -15.51
CA SER A 70 -8.50 0.56 -16.68
C SER A 70 -7.00 0.87 -16.71
N SER A 71 -6.50 1.76 -15.84
CA SER A 71 -5.11 2.21 -15.85
C SER A 71 -4.17 1.10 -15.43
N HIS A 72 -3.08 0.93 -16.18
CA HIS A 72 -2.02 -0.02 -15.86
C HIS A 72 -1.11 0.50 -14.75
N ASP A 73 -0.67 -0.37 -13.85
CA ASP A 73 0.13 -0.02 -12.67
C ASP A 73 1.43 0.70 -13.06
N ASN A 74 2.15 0.20 -14.07
CA ASN A 74 3.33 0.87 -14.62
C ASN A 74 3.06 2.30 -15.10
N PHE A 75 1.88 2.56 -15.71
CA PHE A 75 1.52 3.89 -16.19
C PHE A 75 1.26 4.86 -15.02
N ILE A 76 0.64 4.36 -13.95
CA ILE A 76 0.43 5.12 -12.71
C ILE A 76 1.79 5.50 -12.10
N TYR A 77 2.72 4.55 -12.01
CA TYR A 77 4.07 4.79 -11.48
C TYR A 77 4.86 5.79 -12.30
N ASN A 78 4.84 5.66 -13.64
CA ASN A 78 5.50 6.58 -14.53
C ASN A 78 5.01 8.03 -14.39
N SER A 79 3.76 8.20 -13.96
CA SER A 79 3.11 9.49 -13.75
C SER A 79 3.09 9.94 -12.28
N SER A 80 3.77 9.21 -11.39
CA SER A 80 3.73 9.46 -9.94
C SER A 80 4.81 10.45 -9.48
N SER A 81 4.50 11.23 -8.45
CA SER A 81 5.46 12.11 -7.79
C SER A 81 6.60 11.31 -7.18
N VAL A 82 6.34 10.15 -6.57
CA VAL A 82 7.39 9.31 -5.97
C VAL A 82 8.47 8.92 -6.99
N LYS A 83 8.10 8.59 -8.23
CA LYS A 83 9.09 8.32 -9.29
C LYS A 83 9.98 9.54 -9.56
N GLN A 84 9.39 10.72 -9.70
CA GLN A 84 10.15 11.96 -9.96
C GLN A 84 11.08 12.32 -8.80
N ARG A 85 10.63 12.14 -7.56
CA ARG A 85 11.42 12.39 -6.35
C ARG A 85 12.59 11.42 -6.21
N MET A 86 12.39 10.16 -6.61
CA MET A 86 13.50 9.19 -6.62
C MET A 86 14.51 9.47 -7.74
N LEU A 87 14.05 9.84 -8.93
CA LEU A 87 14.93 10.20 -10.05
C LEU A 87 15.76 11.47 -9.76
N SER A 88 15.15 12.45 -9.08
CA SER A 88 15.85 13.66 -8.61
C SER A 88 16.67 13.46 -7.34
N ARG A 89 16.72 12.23 -6.81
CA ARG A 89 17.43 11.85 -5.56
C ARG A 89 16.92 12.56 -4.30
N GLU A 90 15.73 13.16 -4.33
CA GLU A 90 15.07 13.61 -3.10
C GLU A 90 14.70 12.42 -2.20
N ILE A 91 14.38 11.27 -2.82
CA ILE A 91 14.25 9.98 -2.13
C ILE A 91 15.31 9.04 -2.69
N GLU A 92 16.37 8.82 -1.93
CA GLU A 92 17.41 7.87 -2.32
C GLU A 92 17.00 6.43 -1.98
N GLY A 93 17.29 5.47 -2.87
CA GLY A 93 17.03 4.04 -2.65
C GLY A 93 16.21 3.40 -3.77
N LEU A 94 15.67 2.21 -3.50
CA LEU A 94 14.91 1.40 -4.44
C LEU A 94 13.51 1.07 -3.91
N LEU A 95 12.53 0.99 -4.80
CA LEU A 95 11.24 0.38 -4.52
C LEU A 95 11.21 -1.07 -5.01
N LEU A 96 10.42 -1.92 -4.36
CA LEU A 96 10.10 -3.25 -4.87
C LEU A 96 8.65 -3.29 -5.38
N GLY A 97 8.47 -3.59 -6.67
CA GLY A 97 7.17 -3.76 -7.32
C GLY A 97 7.00 -5.17 -7.88
N ASP A 98 5.77 -5.55 -8.24
CA ASP A 98 5.52 -6.82 -8.93
C ASP A 98 5.82 -6.72 -10.44
N ASN A 99 5.45 -7.78 -11.18
CA ASN A 99 5.59 -7.83 -12.63
C ASN A 99 4.62 -6.88 -13.39
N GLY A 100 3.72 -6.18 -12.70
CA GLY A 100 2.89 -5.12 -13.26
C GLY A 100 3.66 -3.83 -13.53
N PHE A 101 4.86 -3.69 -12.97
CA PHE A 101 5.77 -2.56 -13.15
C PHE A 101 6.93 -2.94 -14.08
N ALA A 102 7.55 -1.93 -14.71
CA ALA A 102 8.79 -2.10 -15.44
C ALA A 102 10.00 -1.91 -14.50
N LEU A 103 11.01 -2.77 -14.63
CA LEU A 103 12.32 -2.60 -13.99
C LEU A 103 12.92 -1.23 -14.37
N SER A 104 13.45 -0.50 -13.39
CA SER A 104 14.03 0.82 -13.60
C SER A 104 15.09 1.15 -12.53
N PRO A 105 15.87 2.24 -12.66
CA PRO A 105 16.84 2.66 -11.65
C PRO A 105 16.27 2.93 -10.26
N THR A 106 14.94 3.09 -10.15
CA THR A 106 14.23 3.42 -8.91
C THR A 106 13.29 2.31 -8.44
N LEU A 107 13.10 1.24 -9.23
CA LEU A 107 12.14 0.17 -8.94
C LEU A 107 12.66 -1.17 -9.46
N MET A 108 12.77 -2.15 -8.57
CA MET A 108 13.08 -3.54 -8.89
C MET A 108 11.83 -4.40 -9.00
N THR A 109 11.86 -5.39 -9.88
CA THR A 109 10.79 -6.38 -10.09
C THR A 109 11.34 -7.80 -9.96
N PRO A 110 10.52 -8.82 -9.65
CA PRO A 110 11.00 -10.20 -9.58
C PRO A 110 11.39 -10.73 -10.98
N PHE A 111 12.24 -11.75 -11.03
CA PHE A 111 12.43 -12.54 -12.25
C PHE A 111 11.16 -13.34 -12.54
N MET A 112 10.65 -13.30 -13.77
CA MET A 112 9.45 -14.06 -14.17
C MET A 112 9.68 -15.57 -14.18
N SER A 113 10.87 -15.99 -14.61
CA SER A 113 11.29 -17.40 -14.68
C SER A 113 12.69 -17.49 -14.06
N PRO A 114 12.80 -17.55 -12.72
CA PRO A 114 14.10 -17.58 -12.06
C PRO A 114 14.88 -18.82 -12.47
N SER A 115 16.15 -18.63 -12.83
CA SER A 115 17.08 -19.70 -13.18
C SER A 115 18.31 -19.66 -12.27
N GLY A 116 18.58 -20.79 -11.62
CA GLY A 116 19.68 -20.95 -10.68
C GLY A 116 19.42 -20.32 -9.30
N SER A 117 20.29 -20.68 -8.35
CA SER A 117 20.12 -20.35 -6.93
C SER A 117 20.10 -18.84 -6.65
N ALA A 118 20.87 -18.04 -7.37
CA ALA A 118 20.94 -16.60 -7.14
C ALA A 118 19.61 -15.89 -7.45
N GLN A 119 18.96 -16.23 -8.57
CA GLN A 119 17.66 -15.64 -8.93
C GLN A 119 16.54 -16.11 -8.00
N GLU A 120 16.60 -17.37 -7.54
CA GLU A 120 15.68 -17.90 -6.54
C GLU A 120 15.83 -17.20 -5.19
N ILE A 121 17.06 -17.01 -4.70
CA ILE A 121 17.34 -16.27 -3.46
C ILE A 121 16.81 -14.83 -3.58
N TYR A 122 17.09 -14.17 -4.70
CA TYR A 122 16.58 -12.83 -4.98
C TYR A 122 15.05 -12.79 -4.97
N ASN A 123 14.37 -13.66 -5.72
CA ASN A 123 12.91 -13.69 -5.78
C ASN A 123 12.29 -14.01 -4.41
N ASN A 124 12.89 -14.93 -3.65
CA ASN A 124 12.44 -15.26 -2.30
C ASN A 124 12.54 -14.06 -1.36
N ALA A 125 13.64 -13.31 -1.41
CA ALA A 125 13.79 -12.08 -0.63
C ALA A 125 12.81 -10.99 -1.10
N HIS A 126 12.65 -10.86 -2.42
CA HIS A 126 11.72 -9.91 -3.03
C HIS A 126 10.27 -10.16 -2.57
N ILE A 127 9.78 -11.40 -2.70
CA ILE A 127 8.41 -11.80 -2.32
C ILE A 127 8.17 -11.54 -0.82
N LYS A 128 9.09 -11.96 0.05
CA LYS A 128 8.97 -11.75 1.50
C LYS A 128 8.88 -10.27 1.86
N THR A 129 9.70 -9.44 1.22
CA THR A 129 9.72 -7.98 1.46
C THR A 129 8.45 -7.32 0.94
N ARG A 130 8.02 -7.66 -0.28
CA ARG A 130 6.80 -7.11 -0.90
C ARG A 130 5.51 -7.48 -0.17
N ASN A 131 5.49 -8.56 0.60
CA ASN A 131 4.34 -8.92 1.43
C ASN A 131 3.92 -7.78 2.40
N THR A 132 4.81 -6.85 2.73
CA THR A 132 4.49 -5.68 3.57
C THR A 132 3.39 -4.79 2.97
N ILE A 133 3.46 -4.47 1.67
CA ILE A 133 2.44 -3.61 1.03
C ILE A 133 1.11 -4.35 0.86
N GLU A 134 1.15 -5.65 0.57
CA GLU A 134 -0.06 -6.48 0.46
C GLU A 134 -0.79 -6.58 1.80
N ARG A 135 -0.03 -6.78 2.89
CA ARG A 135 -0.56 -6.74 4.26
C ARG A 135 -1.09 -5.35 4.63
N ALA A 136 -0.39 -4.28 4.26
CA ALA A 136 -0.84 -2.92 4.49
C ALA A 136 -2.20 -2.67 3.83
N PHE A 137 -2.40 -3.09 2.58
CA PHE A 137 -3.71 -3.01 1.91
C PHE A 137 -4.79 -3.83 2.61
N GLY A 138 -4.47 -5.05 3.05
CA GLY A 138 -5.41 -5.89 3.79
C GLY A 138 -5.91 -5.21 5.07
N ILE A 139 -5.00 -4.69 5.89
CA ILE A 139 -5.35 -3.99 7.13
C ILE A 139 -6.08 -2.68 6.83
N TRP A 140 -5.59 -1.89 5.86
CA TRP A 140 -6.19 -0.61 5.51
C TRP A 140 -7.66 -0.76 5.08
N LYS A 141 -7.96 -1.74 4.22
CA LYS A 141 -9.34 -2.01 3.76
C LYS A 141 -10.22 -2.62 4.84
N ARG A 142 -9.65 -3.38 5.78
CA ARG A 142 -10.38 -3.93 6.93
C ARG A 142 -10.72 -2.86 7.96
N ARG A 143 -9.79 -1.93 8.22
CA ARG A 143 -9.98 -0.78 9.11
C ARG A 143 -11.04 0.18 8.58
N PHE A 144 -11.10 0.36 7.25
CA PHE A 144 -12.11 1.17 6.60
C PHE A 144 -12.93 0.33 5.63
N PRO A 145 -13.96 -0.41 6.11
CA PRO A 145 -14.75 -1.32 5.28
C PRO A 145 -15.36 -0.67 4.03
N CYS A 146 -15.58 0.65 4.03
CA CYS A 146 -16.03 1.38 2.84
C CYS A 146 -15.08 1.22 1.63
N LEU A 147 -13.78 1.01 1.86
CA LEU A 147 -12.79 0.78 0.79
C LEU A 147 -12.87 -0.65 0.23
N GLN A 148 -13.35 -1.61 1.02
CA GLN A 148 -13.56 -3.00 0.60
C GLN A 148 -14.93 -3.20 -0.07
N LEU A 149 -15.99 -2.65 0.53
CA LEU A 149 -17.37 -2.78 0.07
C LEU A 149 -17.66 -1.91 -1.15
N GLY A 150 -17.00 -0.76 -1.24
CA GLY A 150 -17.12 0.21 -2.31
C GLY A 150 -17.79 1.52 -1.89
N LEU A 151 -17.49 2.56 -2.64
CA LEU A 151 -17.90 3.93 -2.37
C LEU A 151 -19.06 4.33 -3.29
N ASN A 152 -20.27 4.41 -2.74
CA ASN A 152 -21.47 4.84 -3.48
C ASN A 152 -21.66 6.37 -3.45
N ILE A 153 -20.60 7.10 -3.77
CA ILE A 153 -20.54 8.57 -3.73
C ILE A 153 -19.92 9.10 -5.04
N LYS A 154 -19.94 10.42 -5.23
CA LYS A 154 -19.29 11.05 -6.39
C LYS A 154 -17.79 10.73 -6.39
N LYS A 155 -17.21 10.59 -7.58
CA LYS A 155 -15.81 10.21 -7.78
C LYS A 155 -14.85 11.16 -7.04
N GLU A 156 -15.10 12.46 -7.11
CA GLU A 156 -14.29 13.49 -6.46
C GLU A 156 -14.30 13.31 -4.94
N THR A 157 -15.47 13.02 -4.35
CA THR A 157 -15.60 12.70 -2.93
C THR A 157 -14.96 11.36 -2.58
N ALA A 158 -15.04 10.36 -3.46
CA ALA A 158 -14.40 9.06 -3.27
C ALA A 158 -12.88 9.20 -3.14
N VAL A 159 -12.24 10.02 -3.99
CA VAL A 159 -10.80 10.29 -3.90
C VAL A 159 -10.44 10.88 -2.53
N ALA A 160 -11.20 11.88 -2.06
CA ALA A 160 -10.96 12.50 -0.76
C ALA A 160 -11.11 11.49 0.41
N VAL A 161 -12.14 10.64 0.37
CA VAL A 161 -12.35 9.59 1.38
C VAL A 161 -11.19 8.59 1.38
N ILE A 162 -10.74 8.14 0.22
CA ILE A 162 -9.60 7.22 0.11
C ILE A 162 -8.36 7.83 0.73
N CYS A 163 -8.03 9.08 0.39
CA CYS A 163 -6.89 9.78 0.95
C CYS A 163 -6.99 9.97 2.47
N ALA A 164 -8.17 10.37 2.96
CA ALA A 164 -8.42 10.52 4.40
C ALA A 164 -8.24 9.18 5.14
N CYS A 165 -8.77 8.08 4.61
CA CYS A 165 -8.58 6.75 5.18
C CYS A 165 -7.10 6.34 5.23
N ALA A 166 -6.29 6.68 4.22
CA ALA A 166 -4.85 6.38 4.25
C ALA A 166 -4.11 7.16 5.34
N ALA A 167 -4.42 8.46 5.49
CA ALA A 167 -3.85 9.29 6.55
C ALA A 167 -4.27 8.81 7.95
N LEU A 168 -5.55 8.47 8.13
CA LEU A 168 -6.07 7.91 9.38
C LEU A 168 -5.49 6.53 9.69
N HIS A 169 -5.22 5.70 8.68
CA HIS A 169 -4.51 4.42 8.87
C HIS A 169 -3.13 4.63 9.46
N ASN A 170 -2.33 5.54 8.89
CA ASN A 170 -1.00 5.84 9.44
C ASN A 170 -1.08 6.46 10.84
N THR A 171 -2.07 7.32 11.09
CA THR A 171 -2.32 7.88 12.42
C THR A 171 -2.62 6.75 13.42
N ALA A 172 -3.49 5.80 13.07
CA ALA A 172 -3.78 4.66 13.93
C ALA A 172 -2.54 3.81 14.22
N LEU A 173 -1.66 3.61 13.25
CA LEU A 173 -0.37 2.93 13.47
C LEU A 173 0.54 3.68 14.45
N GLN A 174 0.54 5.02 14.44
CA GLN A 174 1.33 5.83 15.39
C GLN A 174 0.83 5.70 16.83
N TYR A 175 -0.46 5.41 17.03
CA TYR A 175 -1.06 5.21 18.35
C TYR A 175 -1.16 3.72 18.74
N ASP A 176 -0.44 2.83 18.05
CA ASP A 176 -0.46 1.38 18.26
C ASP A 176 -1.87 0.75 18.22
N ASP A 177 -2.81 1.38 17.50
CA ASP A 177 -4.18 0.89 17.31
C ASP A 177 -4.22 -0.18 16.21
N ILE A 178 -3.44 -1.25 16.38
CA ILE A 178 -3.37 -2.38 15.43
C ILE A 178 -4.47 -3.38 15.82
N GLN A 179 -5.71 -3.12 15.43
CA GLN A 179 -6.86 -3.99 15.74
C GLN A 179 -6.90 -5.29 14.92
N PHE A 180 -5.92 -5.52 14.06
CA PHE A 180 -5.97 -6.56 13.05
C PHE A 180 -4.64 -7.29 12.96
N GLU A 181 -4.49 -8.35 13.75
CA GLU A 181 -3.43 -9.32 13.51
C GLU A 181 -3.54 -9.86 12.07
N PRO A 182 -2.42 -9.99 11.33
CA PRO A 182 -2.44 -10.67 10.06
C PRO A 182 -2.79 -12.13 10.32
N ASP A 183 -3.95 -12.56 9.84
CA ASP A 183 -4.31 -13.97 9.86
C ASP A 183 -3.31 -14.74 8.99
N ALA A 184 -2.42 -15.51 9.63
CA ALA A 184 -1.48 -16.40 8.97
C ALA A 184 -2.16 -17.54 8.18
N SER A 185 -3.48 -17.68 8.31
CA SER A 185 -4.31 -18.69 7.63
C SER A 185 -5.30 -18.12 6.59
N ALA A 186 -5.32 -16.80 6.37
CA ALA A 186 -6.22 -16.21 5.38
C ALA A 186 -5.81 -16.68 3.98
N PRO A 187 -6.71 -17.34 3.21
CA PRO A 187 -6.40 -17.71 1.84
C PRO A 187 -6.13 -16.43 1.05
N ALA A 188 -5.14 -16.49 0.15
CA ALA A 188 -4.82 -15.39 -0.76
C ALA A 188 -6.11 -14.81 -1.36
N PRO A 189 -6.25 -13.48 -1.47
CA PRO A 189 -7.42 -12.87 -2.05
C PRO A 189 -7.75 -13.56 -3.39
N LEU A 190 -9.03 -13.86 -3.64
CA LEU A 190 -9.58 -14.61 -4.79
C LEU A 190 -9.31 -13.94 -6.16
N GLY A 191 -8.05 -13.71 -6.48
CA GLY A 191 -7.52 -13.13 -7.70
C GLY A 191 -6.27 -13.85 -8.20
N LEU A 192 -5.72 -14.80 -7.44
CA LEU A 192 -4.57 -15.62 -7.83
C LEU A 192 -4.95 -17.11 -7.99
N GLN A 193 -6.14 -17.39 -8.55
CA GLN A 193 -6.46 -18.74 -9.03
C GLN A 193 -6.45 -18.73 -10.56
N ARG A 194 -5.25 -18.87 -11.12
CA ARG A 194 -4.92 -19.66 -12.32
C ARG A 194 -3.45 -19.41 -12.63
N GLY A 195 -2.61 -20.41 -12.35
CA GLY A 195 -1.24 -20.44 -12.85
C GLY A 195 -0.12 -20.86 -11.90
N ALA A 196 -0.39 -21.46 -10.73
CA ALA A 196 0.67 -22.05 -9.91
C ALA A 196 0.54 -23.58 -9.92
N GLN A 197 1.43 -24.23 -10.67
CA GLN A 197 1.77 -25.64 -10.44
C GLN A 197 2.27 -25.78 -9.00
N SER A 198 1.90 -26.89 -8.38
CA SER A 198 2.12 -27.24 -6.97
C SER A 198 3.59 -27.13 -6.56
N PHE A 199 3.91 -26.16 -5.70
CA PHE A 199 5.15 -26.17 -4.92
C PHE A 199 4.81 -26.55 -3.48
N HIS A 200 5.22 -27.76 -3.10
CA HIS A 200 5.19 -28.25 -1.73
C HIS A 200 6.33 -27.59 -0.94
N ASN A 201 6.02 -26.83 0.11
CA ASN A 201 7.00 -26.16 0.96
C ASN A 201 7.31 -27.04 2.20
N PRO A 202 8.51 -27.63 2.32
CA PRO A 202 8.80 -28.67 3.33
C PRO A 202 9.11 -28.15 4.74
N PHE A 203 8.90 -26.87 5.05
CA PHE A 203 9.30 -26.29 6.35
C PHE A 203 8.17 -26.09 7.37
N TYR A 204 6.91 -26.37 7.05
CA TYR A 204 5.81 -26.36 8.04
C TYR A 204 5.73 -27.69 8.79
N GLY A 205 6.69 -27.95 9.68
CA GLY A 205 6.78 -29.23 10.40
C GLY A 205 7.31 -29.17 11.84
N ARG A 206 7.50 -28.00 12.46
CA ARG A 206 7.87 -27.91 13.88
C ARG A 206 6.91 -27.04 14.68
N LYS A 207 6.10 -27.68 15.52
CA LYS A 207 5.41 -27.05 16.65
C LYS A 207 6.47 -26.47 17.60
N LEU A 208 6.43 -25.15 17.81
CA LEU A 208 7.05 -24.54 18.98
C LEU A 208 5.97 -24.31 20.04
N SER A 209 6.27 -24.75 21.25
CA SER A 209 5.43 -24.80 22.45
C SER A 209 5.02 -23.39 22.94
N SER A 210 3.83 -23.33 23.51
CA SER A 210 3.14 -22.16 24.05
C SER A 210 3.81 -21.52 25.28
N LYS A 211 3.72 -20.18 25.36
CA LYS A 211 3.34 -19.36 26.54
C LYS A 211 3.45 -17.86 26.19
N SER A 212 2.30 -17.17 26.11
CA SER A 212 2.20 -15.70 26.00
C SER A 212 1.92 -15.11 27.38
N PRO A 213 2.66 -14.08 27.86
CA PRO A 213 2.48 -13.53 29.22
C PRO A 213 1.47 -12.37 29.34
N TYR A 214 0.63 -12.10 28.34
CA TYR A 214 -0.32 -10.98 28.41
C TYR A 214 -1.78 -11.43 28.42
N THR A 215 -2.30 -11.66 29.63
CA THR A 215 -3.74 -11.56 29.92
C THR A 215 -3.96 -10.22 30.61
N ARG A 216 -4.67 -9.27 29.97
CA ARG A 216 -5.06 -7.98 30.58
C ARG A 216 -6.43 -8.11 31.28
N ASP A 217 -6.48 -7.55 32.48
CA ASP A 217 -7.64 -7.38 33.37
C ASP A 217 -8.70 -6.43 32.73
N PRO A 218 -10.00 -6.76 32.72
CA PRO A 218 -11.06 -5.95 32.11
C PRO A 218 -11.42 -4.62 32.78
N ASN A 219 -10.84 -4.24 33.94
CA ASN A 219 -11.41 -3.17 34.77
C ASN A 219 -10.65 -1.83 34.84
N HIS A 220 -9.77 -1.48 33.90
CA HIS A 220 -9.11 -0.16 33.92
C HIS A 220 -9.77 0.85 32.98
N ALA A 221 -10.52 1.80 33.57
CA ALA A 221 -11.16 2.92 32.89
C ALA A 221 -10.15 3.91 32.29
N PHE A 222 -10.49 4.44 31.11
CA PHE A 222 -9.75 5.46 30.36
C PHE A 222 -9.81 6.84 31.05
N GLU A 223 -8.67 7.36 31.53
CA GLU A 223 -8.51 8.79 31.79
C GLU A 223 -7.87 9.46 30.56
N GLY A 224 -8.66 10.30 29.88
CA GLY A 224 -8.24 11.03 28.69
C GLY A 224 -7.21 12.13 29.00
N ARG A 225 -6.02 12.02 28.41
CA ARG A 225 -5.05 13.13 28.34
C ARG A 225 -5.25 13.91 27.05
N ARG A 226 -5.35 15.24 27.16
CA ARG A 226 -5.40 16.17 26.01
C ARG A 226 -4.06 16.12 25.24
N PRO A 227 -4.07 16.27 23.91
CA PRO A 227 -2.83 16.39 23.15
C PRO A 227 -2.11 17.72 23.45
N PRO A 228 -0.77 17.75 23.41
CA PRO A 228 0.02 18.97 23.64
C PRO A 228 -0.15 19.98 22.50
N ALA A 229 -0.14 21.27 22.86
CA ALA A 229 -0.22 22.39 21.93
C ALA A 229 1.06 22.46 21.06
N GLY A 230 0.90 22.51 19.74
CA GLY A 230 2.03 22.72 18.82
C GLY A 230 1.95 22.09 17.42
N LEU A 231 0.89 21.35 17.07
CA LEU A 231 0.71 20.84 15.71
C LEU A 231 -0.05 21.87 14.84
N GLU A 232 0.68 22.78 14.18
CA GLU A 232 0.09 23.60 13.11
C GLU A 232 -0.18 22.70 11.89
N LEU A 233 -1.46 22.38 11.67
CA LEU A 233 -1.93 21.83 10.41
C LEU A 233 -1.90 22.95 9.35
N HIS A 234 -0.83 23.01 8.56
CA HIS A 234 -0.81 23.86 7.37
C HIS A 234 -1.75 23.28 6.30
N TYR A 235 -2.99 23.75 6.30
CA TYR A 235 -3.88 23.67 5.15
C TYR A 235 -3.58 24.84 4.22
N GLY A 236 -2.72 24.63 3.22
CA GLY A 236 -2.50 25.60 2.16
C GLY A 236 -3.28 25.22 0.90
N PRO A 237 -4.25 26.03 0.44
CA PRO A 237 -4.73 25.95 -0.93
C PRO A 237 -3.79 26.81 -1.81
N GLU A 238 -2.71 26.24 -2.35
CA GLU A 238 -2.08 26.87 -3.51
C GLU A 238 -2.86 26.47 -4.76
N VAL A 239 -3.97 27.18 -4.94
CA VAL A 239 -4.73 27.21 -6.18
C VAL A 239 -4.24 28.43 -6.96
N HIS A 240 -3.16 28.27 -7.72
CA HIS A 240 -2.87 29.20 -8.82
C HIS A 240 -3.74 28.82 -10.01
N LEU A 241 -4.87 29.50 -10.14
CA LEU A 241 -5.72 29.43 -11.33
C LEU A 241 -5.07 30.22 -12.46
N HIS A 242 -4.21 29.56 -13.23
CA HIS A 242 -4.00 29.91 -14.62
C HIS A 242 -4.34 28.70 -15.50
N SER A 243 -5.38 28.90 -16.32
CA SER A 243 -5.77 28.14 -17.51
C SER A 243 -5.16 26.75 -17.73
N ASN A 244 -6.02 25.73 -17.63
CA ASN A 244 -6.00 24.49 -18.42
C ASN A 244 -5.12 23.30 -17.97
N GLU A 245 -4.88 23.09 -16.66
CA GLU A 245 -4.27 21.84 -16.17
C GLU A 245 -5.06 21.15 -15.05
N ARG A 246 -5.08 19.81 -15.11
CA ARG A 246 -5.87 18.91 -14.26
C ARG A 246 -5.47 19.04 -12.80
N ALA A 247 -6.44 19.16 -11.90
CA ALA A 247 -6.19 19.12 -10.45
C ALA A 247 -5.41 17.85 -10.04
N HIS A 248 -4.16 18.03 -9.64
CA HIS A 248 -3.30 16.98 -9.12
C HIS A 248 -3.65 16.70 -7.65
N TYR A 249 -4.60 15.80 -7.39
CA TYR A 249 -4.80 15.27 -6.04
C TYR A 249 -3.65 14.30 -5.70
N VAL A 250 -2.58 14.83 -5.13
CA VAL A 250 -1.52 14.07 -4.46
C VAL A 250 -1.63 14.39 -2.98
N THR A 251 -2.23 13.49 -2.21
CA THR A 251 -2.17 13.61 -0.75
C THR A 251 -0.83 13.06 -0.32
N ARG A 252 0.10 13.97 0.04
CA ARG A 252 1.27 13.58 0.83
C ARG A 252 0.73 13.07 2.17
N VAL A 253 0.89 11.78 2.43
CA VAL A 253 0.76 11.27 3.79
C VAL A 253 2.14 11.44 4.42
N LEU A 254 2.45 12.68 4.84
CA LEU A 254 3.69 12.96 5.56
C LEU A 254 3.66 12.16 6.87
N ILE A 255 4.72 11.39 7.10
CA ILE A 255 5.09 10.82 8.40
C ILE A 255 6.27 11.63 8.91
#